data_AF-A0A5C3LVZ6-F1
#
_entry.id   AF-A0A5C3LVZ6-F1
#
_cell.length_a   1.000
_cell.length_b   1.000
_cell.length_c   1.000
_cell.angle_alpha   90.00
_cell.angle_beta   90.00
_cell.angle_gamma   90.00
#
_symmetry.space_group_name_H-M   'P 1'
#
loop_
_entity.id
_entity.type
_entity.pdbx_description
1 polymer ?
#
loop_
_entity_poly.entity_id
_entity_poly.type
_entity_poly.pdbx_seq_one_letter_code
_entity_poly.pdbx_strand_id
1 'polypeptide(L)'
;MDTFNPATQYKIPDLLCNWPWPRKLSSHYQEAKAESTAWVESLHPFDADGQRTFNACDLNLLASLTYSGRDKDFIRVGCDLMNFYFVYDEYTDVADREEAAQLAAMVIEAYKNPTTQPRPDGDVVGEMTRQFWDRALALTHPGSPFIKRFIETSEEFLHAVTQEAEDRINKRYRKVEDYLKLRRNTSGGKPTLALTELGLNIPEEVITHPIISELTQDAADIIVLVNDMHSYVRERACGAENHNVIGAIMYEHNLVLQEALGWLEAYAKNVIARFLANVERVPSWGTEIDDSVKVYINGLGQWVRGNDDWSYEAKRYYGGDGMKVKESRIVTFLPPKKGFLKEEQLREALRRCSSTAMCHGL
;
A
#
# COMPACT_ATOMS: atom_id res chain seq x y z
N MET A 1 2.00 -40.29 8.61
CA MET A 1 2.79 -39.34 9.43
C MET A 1 4.01 -39.00 8.59
N ASP A 2 3.85 -38.13 7.60
CA ASP A 2 4.96 -37.81 6.70
C ASP A 2 5.62 -36.53 7.19
N THR A 3 6.72 -36.76 7.89
CA THR A 3 7.63 -35.74 8.41
C THR A 3 8.36 -35.10 7.23
N PHE A 4 7.89 -33.94 6.79
CA PHE A 4 8.66 -33.07 5.90
C PHE A 4 9.78 -32.39 6.69
N ASN A 5 11.03 -32.66 6.33
CA ASN A 5 12.17 -31.80 6.68
C ASN A 5 13.27 -31.86 5.62
N PRO A 6 13.22 -30.92 4.66
CA PRO A 6 14.35 -30.16 4.17
C PRO A 6 14.05 -28.65 4.35
N ALA A 7 14.25 -28.18 5.58
CA ALA A 7 14.41 -26.79 6.01
C ALA A 7 13.46 -25.71 5.41
N THR A 8 12.20 -25.82 5.83
CA THR A 8 11.16 -24.77 5.88
C THR A 8 10.62 -24.27 4.54
N GLN A 9 9.77 -25.10 3.91
CA GLN A 9 8.84 -24.69 2.86
C GLN A 9 7.39 -24.76 3.38
N TYR A 10 6.50 -23.95 2.81
CA TYR A 10 5.05 -24.00 3.06
C TYR A 10 4.27 -23.67 1.78
N LYS A 11 2.99 -24.03 1.75
CA LYS A 11 2.13 -23.78 0.59
C LYS A 11 1.21 -22.60 0.86
N ILE A 12 1.24 -21.61 -0.02
CA ILE A 12 0.27 -20.49 -0.02
C ILE A 12 -1.00 -20.87 -0.81
N PRO A 13 -2.18 -20.42 -0.37
CA PRO A 13 -3.42 -20.59 -1.13
C PRO A 13 -3.45 -19.67 -2.37
N ASP A 14 -4.28 -20.01 -3.34
CA ASP A 14 -4.62 -19.13 -4.47
C ASP A 14 -5.89 -18.35 -4.14
N LEU A 15 -5.74 -17.28 -3.34
CA LEU A 15 -6.87 -16.49 -2.85
C LEU A 15 -7.75 -15.95 -3.99
N LEU A 16 -7.15 -15.67 -5.16
CA LEU A 16 -7.82 -15.02 -6.29
C LEU A 16 -8.12 -15.98 -7.45
N CYS A 17 -8.18 -17.29 -7.20
CA CYS A 17 -8.44 -18.30 -8.25
C CYS A 17 -9.75 -18.05 -9.03
N ASN A 18 -10.78 -17.51 -8.38
CA ASN A 18 -12.08 -17.18 -8.98
C ASN A 18 -12.30 -15.66 -9.11
N TRP A 19 -11.26 -14.85 -8.98
CA TRP A 19 -11.39 -13.39 -9.09
C TRP A 19 -11.52 -12.99 -10.57
N PRO A 20 -12.60 -12.31 -10.98
CA PRO A 20 -12.94 -12.15 -12.38
C PRO A 20 -12.09 -11.10 -13.11
N TRP A 21 -11.35 -10.25 -12.39
CA TRP A 21 -10.41 -9.31 -13.00
C TRP A 21 -9.10 -10.03 -13.38
N PRO A 22 -8.74 -10.05 -14.68
CA PRO A 22 -7.50 -10.65 -15.13
C PRO A 22 -6.32 -9.68 -14.95
N ARG A 23 -5.10 -10.22 -14.95
CA ARG A 23 -3.88 -9.42 -15.04
C ARG A 23 -3.98 -8.47 -16.23
N LYS A 24 -3.82 -7.17 -15.97
CA LYS A 24 -3.77 -6.15 -17.01
C LYS A 24 -2.66 -5.16 -16.68
N LEU A 25 -1.77 -4.90 -17.64
CA LEU A 25 -0.69 -3.92 -17.51
C LEU A 25 -1.02 -2.72 -18.39
N SER A 26 -0.90 -1.51 -17.84
CA SER A 26 -1.05 -0.27 -18.61
C SER A 26 -0.05 -0.21 -19.78
N SER A 27 -0.52 0.24 -20.94
CA SER A 27 0.34 0.59 -22.08
C SER A 27 1.32 1.73 -21.76
N HIS A 28 1.06 2.51 -20.72
CA HIS A 28 1.87 3.65 -20.30
C HIS A 28 2.97 3.30 -19.29
N TYR A 29 3.10 2.01 -18.91
CA TYR A 29 4.01 1.57 -17.85
C TYR A 29 5.46 2.02 -18.07
N GLN A 30 6.03 1.78 -19.26
CA GLN A 30 7.47 2.05 -19.49
C GLN A 30 7.80 3.54 -19.38
N GLU A 31 6.92 4.39 -19.92
CA GLU A 31 7.09 5.85 -19.90
C GLU A 31 6.89 6.40 -18.48
N ALA A 32 5.79 6.04 -17.81
CA ALA A 32 5.52 6.49 -16.45
C ALA A 32 6.58 5.99 -15.45
N LYS A 33 7.09 4.76 -15.63
CA LYS A 33 8.20 4.22 -14.85
C LYS A 33 9.47 5.05 -15.00
N ALA A 34 9.87 5.38 -16.23
CA ALA A 34 11.06 6.18 -16.45
C ALA A 34 10.96 7.55 -15.78
N GLU A 35 9.81 8.22 -15.93
CA GLU A 35 9.56 9.53 -15.32
C GLU A 35 9.50 9.46 -13.78
N SER A 36 8.84 8.44 -13.20
CA SER A 36 8.74 8.28 -11.73
C SER A 36 10.04 7.88 -11.08
N THR A 37 10.79 6.94 -11.66
CA THR A 37 12.10 6.57 -11.14
C THR A 37 13.04 7.77 -11.12
N ALA A 38 13.11 8.55 -12.20
CA ALA A 38 13.92 9.76 -12.24
C ALA A 38 13.49 10.79 -11.18
N TRP A 39 12.18 10.94 -10.96
CA TRP A 39 11.64 11.82 -9.91
C TRP A 39 12.07 11.39 -8.50
N VAL A 40 11.90 10.11 -8.14
CA VAL A 40 12.32 9.59 -6.82
C VAL A 40 13.82 9.79 -6.62
N GLU A 41 14.63 9.44 -7.62
CA GLU A 41 16.10 9.56 -7.54
C GLU A 41 16.57 11.01 -7.34
N SER A 42 15.86 11.98 -7.92
CA SER A 42 16.17 13.41 -7.77
C SER A 42 15.97 13.95 -6.36
N LEU A 43 15.14 13.28 -5.55
CA LEU A 43 14.85 13.66 -4.17
C LEU A 43 15.79 12.99 -3.15
N HIS A 44 16.66 12.10 -3.62
CA HIS A 44 17.68 11.41 -2.82
C HIS A 44 17.16 10.81 -1.49
N PRO A 45 16.08 10.01 -1.50
CA PRO A 45 15.53 9.40 -0.28
C PRO A 45 16.49 8.37 0.36
N PHE A 46 17.39 7.80 -0.42
CA PHE A 46 18.30 6.75 0.00
C PHE A 46 19.73 6.97 -0.49
N ASP A 47 20.68 6.25 0.10
CA ASP A 47 22.02 6.11 -0.49
C ASP A 47 21.99 5.26 -1.78
N ALA A 48 23.12 5.17 -2.47
CA ALA A 48 23.20 4.48 -3.76
C ALA A 48 22.80 3.00 -3.69
N ASP A 49 23.04 2.31 -2.58
CA ASP A 49 22.74 0.87 -2.44
C ASP A 49 21.25 0.68 -2.09
N GLY A 50 20.73 1.52 -1.20
CA GLY A 50 19.30 1.61 -0.88
C GLY A 50 18.47 1.93 -2.13
N GLN A 51 18.85 2.94 -2.91
CA GLN A 51 18.15 3.33 -4.13
C GLN A 51 18.11 2.21 -5.18
N ARG A 52 19.23 1.51 -5.40
CA ARG A 52 19.26 0.36 -6.33
C ARG A 52 18.32 -0.75 -5.90
N THR A 53 18.23 -1.01 -4.60
CA THR A 53 17.36 -2.06 -4.06
C THR A 53 15.88 -1.65 -4.07
N PHE A 54 15.61 -0.38 -3.76
CA PHE A 54 14.28 0.22 -3.88
C PHE A 54 13.75 0.16 -5.31
N ASN A 55 14.56 0.57 -6.30
CA ASN A 55 14.22 0.50 -7.72
C ASN A 55 13.91 -0.93 -8.19
N ALA A 56 14.55 -1.95 -7.58
CA ALA A 56 14.29 -3.35 -7.89
C ALA A 56 12.92 -3.87 -7.39
N CYS A 57 12.25 -3.14 -6.48
CA CYS A 57 10.88 -3.43 -6.08
C CYS A 57 9.86 -3.06 -7.17
N ASP A 58 10.24 -2.21 -8.13
CA ASP A 58 9.43 -1.81 -9.29
C ASP A 58 7.99 -1.39 -8.91
N LEU A 59 7.88 -0.38 -8.05
CA LEU A 59 6.58 0.14 -7.59
C LEU A 59 5.78 0.81 -8.71
N ASN A 60 6.47 1.19 -9.78
CA ASN A 60 5.85 1.65 -11.02
C ASN A 60 5.08 0.52 -11.72
N LEU A 61 5.55 -0.72 -11.62
CA LEU A 61 4.84 -1.89 -12.12
C LEU A 61 3.56 -2.12 -11.31
N LEU A 62 3.62 -2.00 -9.98
CA LEU A 62 2.45 -2.10 -9.10
C LEU A 62 1.37 -1.11 -9.56
N ALA A 63 1.70 0.18 -9.60
CA ALA A 63 0.76 1.22 -10.03
C ALA A 63 0.21 0.97 -11.44
N SER A 64 1.05 0.50 -12.36
CA SER A 64 0.65 0.26 -13.75
C SER A 64 -0.18 -0.99 -13.96
N LEU A 65 -0.13 -1.96 -13.03
CA LEU A 65 -1.02 -3.11 -12.99
C LEU A 65 -2.38 -2.72 -12.37
N THR A 66 -2.35 -2.01 -11.25
CA THR A 66 -3.54 -1.73 -10.44
C THR A 66 -4.41 -0.63 -11.03
N TYR A 67 -3.82 0.38 -11.68
CA TYR A 67 -4.54 1.44 -12.39
C TYR A 67 -4.58 1.23 -13.91
N SER A 68 -4.39 0.00 -14.40
CA SER A 68 -4.13 -0.35 -15.81
C SER A 68 -5.16 0.13 -16.86
N GLY A 69 -6.35 0.56 -16.43
CA GLY A 69 -7.38 1.13 -17.31
C GLY A 69 -7.32 2.65 -17.49
N ARG A 70 -6.41 3.35 -16.81
CA ARG A 70 -6.34 4.81 -16.78
C ARG A 70 -5.32 5.38 -17.79
N ASP A 71 -5.46 6.67 -18.10
CA ASP A 71 -4.59 7.39 -19.01
C ASP A 71 -3.16 7.59 -18.46
N LYS A 72 -2.26 8.09 -19.30
CA LYS A 72 -0.84 8.29 -18.96
C LYS A 72 -0.66 9.13 -17.70
N ASP A 73 -1.35 10.27 -17.59
CA ASP A 73 -1.14 11.22 -16.50
C ASP A 73 -1.61 10.63 -15.16
N PHE A 74 -2.70 9.88 -15.17
CA PHE A 74 -3.14 9.13 -14.00
C PHE A 74 -2.14 8.03 -13.62
N ILE A 75 -1.66 7.24 -14.59
CA ILE A 75 -0.66 6.18 -14.32
C ILE A 75 0.59 6.80 -13.70
N ARG A 76 1.01 7.97 -14.17
CA ARG A 76 2.13 8.73 -13.61
C ARG A 76 1.89 9.12 -12.15
N VAL A 77 0.71 9.64 -11.81
CA VAL A 77 0.31 9.94 -10.41
C VAL A 77 0.30 8.67 -9.56
N GLY A 78 -0.24 7.56 -10.07
CA GLY A 78 -0.25 6.28 -9.37
C GLY A 78 1.17 5.77 -9.08
N CYS A 79 2.09 5.92 -10.03
CA CYS A 79 3.50 5.57 -9.83
C CYS A 79 4.14 6.43 -8.73
N ASP A 80 3.90 7.75 -8.73
CA ASP A 80 4.43 8.64 -7.69
C ASP A 80 3.86 8.30 -6.32
N LEU A 81 2.56 8.01 -6.23
CA LEU A 81 1.91 7.60 -4.98
C LEU A 81 2.52 6.30 -4.43
N MET A 82 2.73 5.30 -5.27
CA MET A 82 3.34 4.03 -4.83
C MET A 82 4.78 4.22 -4.40
N ASN A 83 5.58 5.00 -5.12
CA ASN A 83 6.94 5.29 -4.67
C ASN A 83 6.95 6.07 -3.35
N PHE A 84 6.08 7.08 -3.19
CA PHE A 84 5.92 7.81 -1.94
C PHE A 84 5.60 6.88 -0.77
N TYR A 85 4.60 6.01 -0.89
CA TYR A 85 4.21 5.14 0.22
C TYR A 85 5.32 4.21 0.67
N PHE A 86 6.08 3.63 -0.25
CA PHE A 86 7.17 2.74 0.14
C PHE A 86 8.41 3.51 0.61
N VAL A 87 8.64 4.76 0.18
CA VAL A 87 9.64 5.62 0.84
C VAL A 87 9.20 5.92 2.28
N TYR A 88 7.93 6.28 2.47
CA TYR A 88 7.37 6.54 3.79
C TYR A 88 7.47 5.30 4.69
N ASP A 89 7.12 4.12 4.19
CA ASP A 89 7.23 2.82 4.87
C ASP A 89 8.67 2.56 5.36
N GLU A 90 9.67 2.72 4.50
CA GLU A 90 11.09 2.50 4.86
C GLU A 90 11.61 3.53 5.88
N TYR A 91 11.07 4.75 5.88
CA TYR A 91 11.37 5.75 6.91
C TYR A 91 10.71 5.39 8.23
N THR A 92 9.41 5.05 8.21
CA THR A 92 8.67 4.70 9.42
C THR A 92 9.09 3.35 9.99
N ASP A 93 9.67 2.44 9.19
CA ASP A 93 10.09 1.11 9.64
C ASP A 93 11.21 1.12 10.66
N VAL A 94 12.04 2.16 10.63
CA VAL A 94 13.14 2.40 11.57
C VAL A 94 12.84 3.52 12.57
N ALA A 95 11.63 4.10 12.49
CA ALA A 95 11.17 5.16 13.37
C ALA A 95 10.56 4.61 14.66
N ASP A 96 10.77 5.33 15.75
CA ASP A 96 9.90 5.21 16.93
C ASP A 96 8.56 5.96 16.74
N ARG A 97 7.72 5.94 17.78
CA ARG A 97 6.40 6.58 17.75
C ARG A 97 6.49 8.09 17.55
N GLU A 98 7.44 8.76 18.20
CA GLU A 98 7.59 10.22 18.10
C GLU A 98 8.14 10.61 16.73
N GLU A 99 9.12 9.88 16.23
CA GLU A 99 9.69 10.05 14.89
C GLU A 99 8.62 9.80 13.79
N ALA A 100 7.81 8.74 13.92
CA ALA A 100 6.71 8.46 12.99
C ALA A 100 5.63 9.57 13.02
N ALA A 101 5.32 10.11 14.20
CA ALA A 101 4.39 11.23 14.34
C ALA A 101 4.93 12.51 13.67
N GLN A 102 6.23 12.77 13.74
CA GLN A 102 6.87 13.90 13.04
C GLN A 102 6.78 13.73 11.51
N LEU A 103 7.08 12.53 11.00
CA LEU A 103 6.94 12.23 9.56
C LEU A 103 5.49 12.37 9.10
N ALA A 104 4.52 11.90 9.89
CA ALA A 104 3.10 12.09 9.62
C ALA A 104 2.72 13.58 9.53
N ALA A 105 3.19 14.41 10.47
CA ALA A 105 2.93 15.84 10.46
C ALA A 105 3.48 16.54 9.21
N MET A 106 4.69 16.17 8.75
CA MET A 106 5.28 16.70 7.51
C MET A 106 4.41 16.40 6.28
N VAL A 107 3.90 15.17 6.18
CA VAL A 107 3.03 14.73 5.08
C VAL A 107 1.66 15.43 5.14
N ILE A 108 1.03 15.51 6.32
CA ILE A 108 -0.27 16.19 6.51
C ILE A 108 -0.15 17.67 6.12
N GLU A 109 0.93 18.33 6.52
CA GLU A 109 1.19 19.72 6.17
C GLU A 109 1.35 19.90 4.66
N ALA A 110 2.03 18.97 3.98
CA ALA A 110 2.15 19.00 2.52
C ALA A 110 0.82 18.83 1.78
N TYR A 111 -0.11 18.02 2.32
CA TYR A 111 -1.45 17.88 1.76
C TYR A 111 -2.32 19.13 1.95
N LYS A 112 -2.28 19.71 3.15
CA LYS A 112 -3.14 20.85 3.53
C LYS A 112 -2.63 22.18 2.97
N ASN A 113 -1.31 22.35 2.89
CA ASN A 113 -0.66 23.57 2.43
C ASN A 113 0.39 23.28 1.32
N PRO A 114 -0.04 22.76 0.14
CA PRO A 114 0.89 22.32 -0.91
C PRO A 114 1.70 23.46 -1.56
N THR A 115 1.33 24.73 -1.31
CA THR A 115 2.03 25.91 -1.82
C THR A 115 3.10 26.45 -0.87
N THR A 116 3.21 25.92 0.35
CA THR A 116 4.24 26.34 1.32
C THR A 116 5.63 25.97 0.83
N GLN A 117 6.47 26.99 0.64
CA GLN A 117 7.83 26.90 0.11
C GLN A 117 8.76 27.95 0.77
N PRO A 118 10.06 27.67 0.93
CA PRO A 118 10.70 26.35 0.74
C PRO A 118 10.29 25.38 1.85
N ARG A 119 10.30 24.07 1.57
CA ARG A 119 10.19 23.05 2.63
C ARG A 119 11.52 22.94 3.38
N PRO A 120 11.52 22.54 4.68
CA PRO A 120 12.75 22.39 5.45
C PRO A 120 13.73 21.40 4.81
N ASP A 121 15.03 21.69 4.89
CA ASP A 121 16.07 20.76 4.43
C ASP A 121 15.95 19.41 5.15
N GLY A 122 15.92 18.32 4.38
CA GLY A 122 15.76 16.96 4.90
C GLY A 122 14.32 16.45 4.90
N ASP A 123 13.31 17.29 4.61
CA ASP A 123 11.90 16.91 4.52
C ASP A 123 11.57 16.21 3.19
N VAL A 124 12.18 15.03 2.99
CA VAL A 124 12.01 14.23 1.77
C VAL A 124 10.55 13.80 1.60
N VAL A 125 9.92 13.29 2.65
CA VAL A 125 8.54 12.77 2.59
C VAL A 125 7.52 13.89 2.36
N GLY A 126 7.71 15.06 2.96
CA GLY A 126 6.86 16.22 2.72
C GLY A 126 7.02 16.78 1.32
N GLU A 127 8.25 16.84 0.78
CA GLU A 127 8.48 17.31 -0.59
C GLU A 127 7.97 16.32 -1.64
N MET A 128 8.15 15.00 -1.43
CA MET A 128 7.51 13.97 -2.25
C MET A 128 5.98 14.13 -2.23
N THR A 129 5.40 14.30 -1.05
CA THR A 129 3.95 14.50 -0.87
C THR A 129 3.48 15.70 -1.68
N ARG A 130 4.15 16.84 -1.53
CA ARG A 130 3.79 18.08 -2.20
C ARG A 130 3.84 17.95 -3.72
N GLN A 131 4.92 17.38 -4.27
CA GLN A 131 5.10 17.26 -5.72
C GLN A 131 4.11 16.27 -6.35
N PHE A 132 3.84 15.12 -5.72
CA PHE A 132 2.82 14.21 -6.24
C PHE A 132 1.43 14.82 -6.12
N TRP A 133 1.14 15.51 -5.01
CA TRP A 133 -0.18 16.06 -4.77
C TRP A 133 -0.52 17.19 -5.73
N ASP A 134 0.45 18.05 -6.06
CA ASP A 134 0.30 19.07 -7.11
C ASP A 134 -0.06 18.43 -8.46
N ARG A 135 0.60 17.32 -8.82
CA ARG A 135 0.27 16.55 -10.03
C ARG A 135 -1.12 15.95 -9.98
N ALA A 136 -1.54 15.38 -8.84
CA ALA A 136 -2.86 14.79 -8.68
C ALA A 136 -3.97 15.87 -8.76
N LEU A 137 -3.76 17.02 -8.13
CA LEU A 137 -4.69 18.15 -8.15
C LEU A 137 -4.89 18.72 -9.57
N ALA A 138 -3.87 18.66 -10.43
CA ALA A 138 -4.00 19.07 -11.83
C ALA A 138 -4.97 18.19 -12.65
N LEU A 139 -5.30 16.98 -12.16
CA LEU A 139 -6.22 16.04 -12.83
C LEU A 139 -7.67 16.14 -12.34
N THR A 140 -7.97 17.09 -11.45
CA THR A 140 -9.32 17.29 -10.91
C THR A 140 -9.65 18.76 -10.76
N HIS A 141 -10.94 19.08 -10.65
CA HIS A 141 -11.39 20.44 -10.41
C HIS A 141 -11.26 20.83 -8.93
N PRO A 142 -11.01 22.12 -8.61
CA PRO A 142 -11.06 22.63 -7.24
C PRO A 142 -12.46 22.43 -6.64
N GLY A 143 -12.58 21.64 -5.58
CA GLY A 143 -13.87 21.31 -4.94
C GLY A 143 -14.37 19.88 -5.19
N SER A 144 -13.63 19.07 -5.95
CA SER A 144 -13.94 17.65 -6.11
C SER A 144 -13.97 16.93 -4.74
N PRO A 145 -15.03 16.14 -4.44
CA PRO A 145 -15.12 15.41 -3.17
C PRO A 145 -13.95 14.46 -2.91
N PHE A 146 -13.32 13.96 -3.98
CA PHE A 146 -12.09 13.16 -3.93
C PHE A 146 -10.99 13.82 -3.09
N ILE A 147 -10.79 15.14 -3.23
CA ILE A 147 -9.70 15.86 -2.54
C ILE A 147 -9.82 15.68 -1.03
N LYS A 148 -11.03 15.92 -0.50
CA LYS A 148 -11.32 15.76 0.93
C LYS A 148 -11.12 14.32 1.37
N ARG A 149 -11.72 13.36 0.64
CA ARG A 149 -11.67 11.93 0.97
C ARG A 149 -10.24 11.39 0.97
N PHE A 150 -9.42 11.80 0.01
CA PHE A 150 -8.03 11.39 -0.09
C PHE A 150 -7.20 11.91 1.09
N ILE A 151 -7.41 13.17 1.49
CA ILE A 151 -6.72 13.75 2.67
C ILE A 151 -7.16 13.02 3.95
N GLU A 152 -8.47 12.84 4.16
CA GLU A 152 -9.00 12.15 5.36
C GLU A 152 -8.49 10.71 5.47
N THR A 153 -8.54 9.95 4.39
CA THR A 153 -8.01 8.57 4.37
C THR A 153 -6.50 8.50 4.50
N SER A 154 -5.77 9.53 4.02
CA SER A 154 -4.32 9.65 4.23
C SER A 154 -3.99 9.96 5.69
N GLU A 155 -4.74 10.84 6.36
CA GLU A 155 -4.57 11.11 7.80
C GLU A 155 -4.80 9.84 8.64
N GLU A 156 -5.86 9.07 8.34
CA GLU A 156 -6.11 7.79 8.98
C GLU A 156 -4.94 6.80 8.82
N PHE A 157 -4.36 6.73 7.62
CA PHE A 157 -3.17 5.93 7.34
C PHE A 157 -1.96 6.38 8.17
N LEU A 158 -1.62 7.67 8.14
CA LEU A 158 -0.43 8.21 8.81
C LEU A 158 -0.51 8.05 10.34
N HIS A 159 -1.70 8.28 10.92
CA HIS A 159 -1.93 8.04 12.34
C HIS A 159 -1.87 6.55 12.70
N ALA A 160 -2.37 5.67 11.83
CA ALA A 160 -2.28 4.23 12.05
C ALA A 160 -0.82 3.73 11.98
N VAL A 161 0.00 4.25 11.06
CA VAL A 161 1.45 3.91 10.99
C VAL A 161 2.18 4.37 12.25
N THR A 162 1.78 5.50 12.83
CA THR A 162 2.31 5.94 14.14
C THR A 162 1.98 4.93 15.25
N GLN A 163 0.77 4.35 15.23
CA GLN A 163 0.37 3.29 16.18
C GLN A 163 1.14 1.97 15.93
N GLU A 164 1.42 1.63 14.67
CA GLU A 164 2.22 0.48 14.29
C GLU A 164 3.66 0.58 14.82
N ALA A 165 4.28 1.76 14.70
CA ALA A 165 5.62 2.00 15.27
C ALA A 165 5.66 1.71 16.78
N GLU A 166 4.62 2.11 17.52
CA GLU A 166 4.47 1.80 18.94
C GLU A 166 4.28 0.29 19.19
N ASP A 167 3.45 -0.38 18.39
CA ASP A 167 3.22 -1.82 18.52
C ASP A 167 4.49 -2.64 18.27
N ARG A 168 5.31 -2.22 17.30
CA ARG A 168 6.60 -2.85 16.96
C ARG A 168 7.59 -2.77 18.13
N ILE A 169 7.74 -1.60 18.76
CA ILE A 169 8.62 -1.44 19.93
C ILE A 169 8.17 -2.34 21.09
N ASN A 170 6.85 -2.44 21.29
CA ASN A 170 6.27 -3.25 22.36
C ASN A 170 6.09 -4.74 21.99
N LYS A 171 6.48 -5.15 20.77
CA LYS A 171 6.29 -6.51 20.21
C LYS A 171 4.86 -7.02 20.39
N ARG A 172 3.89 -6.13 20.21
CA ARG A 172 2.49 -6.41 20.49
C ARG A 172 1.88 -7.24 19.36
N TYR A 173 1.27 -8.36 19.71
CA TYR A 173 0.36 -9.09 18.83
C TYR A 173 -1.08 -8.65 19.10
N ARG A 174 -1.84 -8.45 18.02
CA ARG A 174 -3.27 -8.18 18.08
C ARG A 174 -4.05 -9.44 17.73
N LYS A 175 -5.27 -9.54 18.25
CA LYS A 175 -6.27 -10.49 17.75
C LYS A 175 -6.63 -10.13 16.31
N VAL A 176 -7.06 -11.10 15.52
CA VAL A 176 -7.29 -10.98 14.08
C VAL A 176 -8.22 -9.82 13.74
N GLU A 177 -9.35 -9.68 14.45
CA GLU A 177 -10.30 -8.60 14.18
C GLU A 177 -9.71 -7.20 14.47
N ASP A 178 -8.99 -7.06 15.59
CA ASP A 178 -8.33 -5.80 15.96
C ASP A 178 -7.14 -5.49 15.05
N TYR A 179 -6.44 -6.52 14.59
CA TYR A 179 -5.40 -6.42 13.58
C TYR A 179 -5.96 -5.88 12.27
N LEU A 180 -7.03 -6.49 11.73
CA LEU A 180 -7.62 -6.07 10.45
C LEU A 180 -8.14 -4.63 10.50
N LYS A 181 -8.71 -4.18 11.63
CA LYS A 181 -9.10 -2.78 11.81
C LYS A 181 -7.93 -1.81 11.69
N LEU A 182 -6.80 -2.12 12.33
CA LEU A 182 -5.59 -1.31 12.21
C LEU A 182 -4.99 -1.41 10.79
N ARG A 183 -4.91 -2.64 10.26
CA ARG A 183 -4.24 -2.95 9.00
C ARG A 183 -4.92 -2.35 7.76
N ARG A 184 -6.24 -2.19 7.79
CA ARG A 184 -7.00 -1.42 6.77
C ARG A 184 -6.46 0.00 6.61
N ASN A 185 -5.96 0.60 7.69
CA ASN A 185 -5.38 1.93 7.66
C ASN A 185 -3.88 1.85 7.36
N THR A 186 -3.10 1.01 8.07
CA THR A 186 -1.62 0.99 7.92
C THR A 186 -1.13 0.48 6.57
N SER A 187 -1.93 -0.31 5.85
CA SER A 187 -1.58 -0.78 4.50
C SER A 187 -1.58 0.33 3.44
N GLY A 188 -2.07 1.53 3.75
CA GLY A 188 -2.29 2.59 2.75
C GLY A 188 -3.41 2.25 1.75
N GLY A 189 -4.18 1.18 1.97
CA GLY A 189 -5.21 0.71 1.05
C GLY A 189 -6.33 1.72 0.83
N LYS A 190 -6.86 2.33 1.89
CA LYS A 190 -7.93 3.34 1.79
C LYS A 190 -7.57 4.53 0.89
N PRO A 191 -6.48 5.29 1.13
CA PRO A 191 -6.14 6.41 0.26
C PRO A 191 -5.75 5.97 -1.15
N THR A 192 -5.14 4.80 -1.31
CA THR A 192 -4.86 4.18 -2.62
C THR A 192 -6.15 3.94 -3.43
N LEU A 193 -7.18 3.41 -2.78
CA LEU A 193 -8.48 3.18 -3.41
C LEU A 193 -9.23 4.50 -3.65
N ALA A 194 -9.10 5.48 -2.74
CA ALA A 194 -9.65 6.83 -2.94
C ALA A 194 -9.06 7.50 -4.20
N LEU A 195 -7.76 7.30 -4.51
CA LEU A 195 -7.17 7.79 -5.77
C LEU A 195 -7.90 7.29 -7.02
N THR A 196 -8.55 6.13 -6.96
CA THR A 196 -9.36 5.60 -8.08
C THR A 196 -10.49 6.56 -8.48
N GLU A 197 -10.99 7.39 -7.55
CA GLU A 197 -12.05 8.38 -7.80
C GLU A 197 -11.57 9.58 -8.60
N LEU A 198 -10.26 9.85 -8.61
CA LEU A 198 -9.68 11.05 -9.24
C LEU A 198 -10.14 11.17 -10.70
N GLY A 199 -10.73 12.30 -11.06
CA GLY A 199 -11.23 12.59 -12.41
C GLY A 199 -12.57 11.93 -12.79
N LEU A 200 -13.15 11.08 -11.96
CA LEU A 200 -14.44 10.42 -12.25
C LEU A 200 -15.66 11.29 -11.88
N ASN A 201 -15.47 12.32 -11.06
CA ASN A 201 -16.51 13.26 -10.60
C ASN A 201 -17.75 12.56 -10.03
N ILE A 202 -17.56 11.46 -9.29
CA ILE A 202 -18.65 10.72 -8.64
C ILE A 202 -19.24 11.58 -7.51
N PRO A 203 -20.57 11.80 -7.47
CA PRO A 203 -21.22 12.57 -6.40
C PRO A 203 -21.03 11.94 -5.01
N GLU A 204 -21.03 12.78 -3.98
CA GLU A 204 -20.78 12.35 -2.59
C GLU A 204 -21.79 11.28 -2.14
N GLU A 205 -23.06 11.45 -2.47
CA GLU A 205 -24.15 10.53 -2.12
C GLU A 205 -24.02 9.15 -2.81
N VAL A 206 -23.29 9.09 -3.92
CA VAL A 206 -23.05 7.84 -4.68
C VAL A 206 -21.85 7.11 -4.09
N ILE A 207 -20.73 7.80 -3.89
CA ILE A 207 -19.50 7.17 -3.38
C ILE A 207 -19.65 6.76 -1.90
N THR A 208 -20.48 7.46 -1.13
CA THR A 208 -20.83 7.09 0.26
C THR A 208 -22.01 6.14 0.35
N HIS A 209 -22.59 5.71 -0.78
CA HIS A 209 -23.66 4.72 -0.75
C HIS A 209 -23.15 3.43 -0.08
N PRO A 210 -23.94 2.79 0.81
CA PRO A 210 -23.48 1.65 1.60
C PRO A 210 -22.83 0.54 0.77
N ILE A 211 -23.40 0.19 -0.39
CA ILE A 211 -22.85 -0.84 -1.27
C ILE A 211 -21.48 -0.45 -1.84
N ILE A 212 -21.28 0.82 -2.21
CA ILE A 212 -19.99 1.29 -2.73
C ILE A 212 -18.95 1.30 -1.61
N SER A 213 -19.33 1.75 -0.42
CA SER A 213 -18.46 1.73 0.76
C SER A 213 -18.06 0.31 1.16
N GLU A 214 -19.00 -0.65 1.13
CA GLU A 214 -18.72 -2.07 1.38
C GLU A 214 -17.79 -2.65 0.31
N LEU A 215 -17.97 -2.33 -0.97
CA LEU A 215 -17.07 -2.76 -2.04
C LEU A 215 -15.64 -2.23 -1.83
N THR A 216 -15.49 -0.96 -1.46
CA THR A 216 -14.18 -0.36 -1.19
C THR A 216 -13.51 -0.99 0.03
N GLN A 217 -14.28 -1.25 1.10
CA GLN A 217 -13.76 -1.93 2.28
C GLN A 217 -13.36 -3.38 1.99
N ASP A 218 -14.17 -4.11 1.23
CA ASP A 218 -13.88 -5.49 0.84
C ASP A 218 -12.63 -5.57 -0.05
N ALA A 219 -12.47 -4.64 -1.00
CA ALA A 219 -11.26 -4.54 -1.81
C ALA A 219 -10.03 -4.26 -0.93
N ALA A 220 -10.13 -3.32 0.02
CA ALA A 220 -9.04 -3.03 0.96
C ALA A 220 -8.68 -4.27 1.81
N ASP A 221 -9.68 -5.01 2.30
CA ASP A 221 -9.46 -6.25 3.03
C ASP A 221 -8.73 -7.28 2.17
N ILE A 222 -9.18 -7.53 0.94
CA ILE A 222 -8.54 -8.52 0.07
C ILE A 222 -7.10 -8.10 -0.28
N ILE A 223 -6.84 -6.81 -0.53
CA ILE A 223 -5.48 -6.29 -0.78
C ILE A 223 -4.57 -6.57 0.42
N VAL A 224 -5.04 -6.31 1.64
CA VAL A 224 -4.32 -6.61 2.89
C VAL A 224 -4.02 -8.10 3.00
N LEU A 225 -5.02 -8.97 2.82
CA LEU A 225 -4.85 -10.41 2.97
C LEU A 225 -3.85 -10.97 1.95
N VAL A 226 -3.90 -10.48 0.71
CA VAL A 226 -2.95 -10.85 -0.36
C VAL A 226 -1.54 -10.35 -0.01
N ASN A 227 -1.40 -9.08 0.39
CA ASN A 227 -0.11 -8.50 0.75
C ASN A 227 0.54 -9.27 1.90
N ASP A 228 -0.19 -9.46 2.99
CA ASP A 228 0.30 -10.15 4.18
C ASP A 228 0.69 -11.60 3.88
N MET A 229 -0.03 -12.29 3.00
CA MET A 229 0.33 -13.64 2.54
C MET A 229 1.69 -13.66 1.83
N HIS A 230 1.94 -12.69 0.95
CA HIS A 230 3.19 -12.58 0.20
C HIS A 230 4.35 -12.06 1.05
N SER A 231 4.07 -11.15 1.96
CA SER A 231 5.08 -10.46 2.78
C SER A 231 5.52 -11.25 4.01
N TYR A 232 4.75 -12.24 4.46
CA TYR A 232 4.98 -12.94 5.74
C TYR A 232 6.42 -13.41 5.96
N VAL A 233 7.06 -14.03 4.96
CA VAL A 233 8.47 -14.49 5.11
C VAL A 233 9.41 -13.32 5.31
N ARG A 234 9.22 -12.22 4.56
CA ARG A 234 10.04 -11.01 4.73
C ARG A 234 9.83 -10.44 6.13
N GLU A 235 8.59 -10.23 6.53
CA GLU A 235 8.26 -9.59 7.82
C GLU A 235 8.76 -10.41 8.99
N ARG A 236 8.58 -11.73 8.96
CA ARG A 236 9.15 -12.63 9.97
C ARG A 236 10.67 -12.62 9.98
N ALA A 237 11.31 -12.51 8.82
CA ALA A 237 12.76 -12.43 8.75
C ALA A 237 13.31 -11.09 9.29
N CYS A 238 12.47 -10.04 9.31
CA CYS A 238 12.76 -8.73 9.92
C CYS A 238 12.31 -8.60 11.37
N GLY A 239 11.63 -9.61 11.95
CA GLY A 239 11.07 -9.54 13.31
C GLY A 239 9.83 -8.66 13.43
N ALA A 240 9.12 -8.45 12.32
CA ALA A 240 7.90 -7.64 12.21
C ALA A 240 6.65 -8.50 11.97
N GLU A 241 6.71 -9.81 12.22
CA GLU A 241 5.58 -10.73 12.00
C GLU A 241 4.36 -10.44 12.90
N ASN A 242 4.53 -9.59 13.92
CA ASN A 242 3.44 -9.12 14.76
C ASN A 242 2.50 -8.14 14.04
N HIS A 243 2.93 -7.59 12.90
CA HIS A 243 2.10 -6.80 12.01
C HIS A 243 1.82 -7.53 10.68
N ASN A 244 1.37 -8.78 10.80
CA ASN A 244 0.92 -9.60 9.70
C ASN A 244 -0.32 -10.41 10.10
N VAL A 245 -1.32 -10.55 9.23
CA VAL A 245 -2.54 -11.30 9.55
C VAL A 245 -2.24 -12.76 9.90
N ILE A 246 -1.26 -13.40 9.26
CA ILE A 246 -0.86 -14.78 9.56
C ILE A 246 -0.27 -14.85 10.97
N GLY A 247 0.54 -13.87 11.37
CA GLY A 247 1.04 -13.76 12.74
C GLY A 247 -0.09 -13.60 13.77
N ALA A 248 -1.07 -12.74 13.48
CA ALA A 248 -2.25 -12.55 14.32
C ALA A 248 -3.11 -13.84 14.44
N ILE A 249 -3.33 -14.55 13.33
CA ILE A 249 -4.08 -15.82 13.30
C ILE A 249 -3.37 -16.89 14.12
N MET A 250 -2.06 -17.06 13.93
CA MET A 250 -1.25 -18.00 14.70
C MET A 250 -1.30 -17.69 16.19
N TYR A 251 -1.20 -16.41 16.55
CA TYR A 251 -1.26 -15.95 17.94
C TYR A 251 -2.62 -16.19 18.59
N GLU A 252 -3.72 -15.79 17.95
CA GLU A 252 -5.06 -15.88 18.54
C GLU A 252 -5.58 -17.32 18.62
N HIS A 253 -5.32 -18.12 17.59
CA HIS A 253 -5.86 -19.48 17.48
C HIS A 253 -4.85 -20.57 17.86
N ASN A 254 -3.62 -20.21 18.24
CA ASN A 254 -2.53 -21.13 18.57
C ASN A 254 -2.28 -22.17 17.45
N LEU A 255 -2.28 -21.69 16.20
CA LEU A 255 -2.13 -22.51 14.99
C LEU A 255 -0.69 -22.51 14.48
N VAL A 256 -0.29 -23.59 13.81
CA VAL A 256 0.94 -23.56 13.00
C VAL A 256 0.72 -22.86 11.66
N LEU A 257 1.79 -22.44 10.99
CA LEU A 257 1.73 -21.64 9.76
C LEU A 257 0.78 -22.20 8.69
N GLN A 258 0.84 -23.50 8.39
CA GLN A 258 0.02 -24.08 7.34
C GLN A 258 -1.48 -24.08 7.69
N GLU A 259 -1.81 -24.23 8.98
CA GLU A 259 -3.19 -24.14 9.47
C GLU A 259 -3.68 -22.69 9.45
N ALA A 260 -2.82 -21.73 9.82
CA ALA A 260 -3.13 -20.30 9.74
C ALA A 260 -3.39 -19.85 8.29
N LEU A 261 -2.66 -20.38 7.31
CA LEU A 261 -2.91 -20.14 5.89
C LEU A 261 -4.25 -20.74 5.42
N GLY A 262 -4.65 -21.89 5.97
CA GLY A 262 -5.98 -22.46 5.72
C GLY A 262 -7.11 -21.59 6.31
N TRP A 263 -6.88 -21.02 7.49
CA TRP A 263 -7.80 -20.04 8.08
C TRP A 263 -7.90 -18.78 7.20
N LEU A 264 -6.76 -18.25 6.76
CA LEU A 264 -6.68 -17.09 5.87
C LEU A 264 -7.48 -17.30 4.58
N GLU A 265 -7.31 -18.47 3.94
CA GLU A 265 -8.04 -18.83 2.72
C GLU A 265 -9.56 -18.85 2.95
N ALA A 266 -10.02 -19.45 4.04
CA ALA A 266 -11.44 -19.50 4.38
C ALA A 266 -12.02 -18.10 4.65
N TYR A 267 -11.27 -17.24 5.35
CA TYR A 267 -11.67 -15.85 5.60
C TYR A 267 -11.74 -15.05 4.30
N ALA A 268 -10.68 -15.10 3.49
CA ALA A 268 -10.61 -14.40 2.20
C ALA A 268 -11.74 -14.81 1.26
N LYS A 269 -12.09 -16.10 1.22
CA LYS A 269 -13.21 -16.61 0.42
C LYS A 269 -14.53 -15.92 0.77
N ASN A 270 -14.79 -15.67 2.06
CA ASN A 270 -16.01 -14.98 2.49
C ASN A 270 -16.01 -13.50 2.08
N VAL A 271 -14.88 -12.81 2.21
CA VAL A 271 -14.74 -11.40 1.79
C VAL A 271 -14.92 -11.28 0.27
N ILE A 272 -14.29 -12.16 -0.51
CA ILE A 272 -14.43 -12.19 -1.97
C ILE A 272 -15.88 -12.47 -2.38
N ALA A 273 -16.55 -13.42 -1.74
CA ALA A 273 -17.95 -13.72 -2.04
C ALA A 273 -18.86 -12.51 -1.76
N ARG A 274 -18.61 -11.78 -0.67
CA ARG A 274 -19.33 -10.54 -0.33
C ARG A 274 -19.09 -9.45 -1.36
N PHE A 275 -17.84 -9.21 -1.75
CA PHE A 275 -17.49 -8.24 -2.79
C PHE A 275 -18.25 -8.53 -4.09
N LEU A 276 -18.18 -9.77 -4.59
CA LEU A 276 -18.82 -10.17 -5.84
C LEU A 276 -20.35 -10.06 -5.75
N ALA A 277 -20.96 -10.43 -4.62
CA ALA A 277 -22.39 -10.26 -4.41
C ALA A 277 -22.81 -8.78 -4.40
N ASN A 278 -21.96 -7.89 -3.88
CA ASN A 278 -22.24 -6.46 -3.84
C ASN A 278 -22.06 -5.79 -5.21
N VAL A 279 -21.15 -6.26 -6.08
CA VAL A 279 -21.03 -5.79 -7.47
C VAL A 279 -22.35 -5.97 -8.22
N GLU A 280 -23.04 -7.09 -8.03
CA GLU A 280 -24.34 -7.38 -8.67
C GLU A 280 -25.51 -6.55 -8.08
N ARG A 281 -25.30 -5.88 -6.94
CA ARG A 281 -26.33 -5.12 -6.22
C ARG A 281 -26.17 -3.61 -6.32
N VAL A 282 -25.16 -3.14 -7.06
CA VAL A 282 -24.92 -1.71 -7.29
C VAL A 282 -26.16 -1.09 -7.92
N PRO A 283 -26.79 -0.08 -7.29
CA PRO A 283 -27.96 0.57 -7.87
C PRO A 283 -27.55 1.44 -9.06
N SER A 284 -28.54 1.86 -9.85
CA SER A 284 -28.33 2.83 -10.92
C SER A 284 -28.65 4.24 -10.43
N TRP A 285 -27.82 5.20 -10.80
CA TRP A 285 -28.01 6.64 -10.60
C TRP A 285 -28.14 7.40 -11.92
N GLY A 286 -28.25 6.67 -13.04
CA GLY A 286 -28.31 7.21 -14.40
C GLY A 286 -27.01 6.99 -15.16
N THR A 287 -27.12 6.87 -16.49
CA THR A 287 -26.04 6.35 -17.37
C THR A 287 -24.68 6.99 -17.14
N GLU A 288 -24.62 8.32 -17.01
CA GLU A 288 -23.34 9.05 -16.86
C GLU A 288 -22.64 8.71 -15.53
N ILE A 289 -23.39 8.72 -14.42
CA ILE A 289 -22.86 8.36 -13.10
C ILE A 289 -22.52 6.87 -13.06
N ASP A 290 -23.37 6.02 -13.64
CA ASP A 290 -23.17 4.58 -13.67
C ASP A 290 -21.87 4.21 -14.42
N ASP A 291 -21.52 4.95 -15.47
CA ASP A 291 -20.27 4.72 -16.20
C ASP A 291 -19.04 5.10 -15.35
N SER A 292 -19.08 6.21 -14.62
CA SER A 292 -18.04 6.56 -13.64
C SER A 292 -17.94 5.53 -12.50
N VAL A 293 -19.08 5.05 -11.97
CA VAL A 293 -19.12 4.02 -10.93
C VAL A 293 -18.55 2.69 -11.44
N LYS A 294 -18.85 2.27 -12.67
CA LYS A 294 -18.25 1.08 -13.29
C LYS A 294 -16.72 1.20 -13.38
N VAL A 295 -16.21 2.38 -13.76
CA VAL A 295 -14.76 2.62 -13.80
C VAL A 295 -14.16 2.51 -12.39
N TYR A 296 -14.81 3.06 -11.38
CA TYR A 296 -14.38 2.97 -9.99
C TYR A 296 -14.34 1.52 -9.50
N ILE A 297 -15.42 0.76 -9.65
CA ILE A 297 -15.52 -0.65 -9.22
C ILE A 297 -14.50 -1.52 -9.98
N ASN A 298 -14.34 -1.29 -11.29
CA ASN A 298 -13.30 -1.98 -12.04
C ASN A 298 -11.90 -1.63 -11.52
N GLY A 299 -11.66 -0.39 -11.08
CA GLY A 299 -10.42 0.01 -10.42
C GLY A 299 -10.20 -0.73 -9.10
N LEU A 300 -11.22 -0.89 -8.26
CA LEU A 300 -11.13 -1.72 -7.03
C LEU A 300 -10.74 -3.17 -7.37
N GLY A 301 -11.40 -3.74 -8.39
CA GLY A 301 -11.13 -5.08 -8.89
C GLY A 301 -9.71 -5.29 -9.44
N GLN A 302 -9.23 -4.32 -10.21
CA GLN A 302 -7.88 -4.30 -10.75
C GLN A 302 -6.81 -4.05 -9.68
N TRP A 303 -7.13 -3.30 -8.61
CA TRP A 303 -6.24 -3.16 -7.47
C TRP A 303 -5.94 -4.49 -6.78
N VAL A 304 -6.99 -5.27 -6.50
CA VAL A 304 -6.86 -6.61 -5.92
C VAL A 304 -5.99 -7.51 -6.80
N ARG A 305 -6.29 -7.57 -8.11
CA ARG A 305 -5.54 -8.41 -9.06
C ARG A 305 -4.10 -7.93 -9.25
N GLY A 306 -3.92 -6.64 -9.49
CA GLY A 306 -2.61 -6.05 -9.79
C GLY A 306 -1.64 -6.17 -8.62
N ASN A 307 -2.12 -6.08 -7.38
CA ASN A 307 -1.31 -6.32 -6.18
C ASN A 307 -0.80 -7.78 -6.08
N ASP A 308 -1.67 -8.77 -6.36
CA ASP A 308 -1.28 -10.19 -6.42
C ASP A 308 -0.26 -10.44 -7.55
N ASP A 309 -0.52 -9.94 -8.76
CA ASP A 309 0.38 -10.09 -9.89
C ASP A 309 1.75 -9.44 -9.62
N TRP A 310 1.77 -8.20 -9.12
CA TRP A 310 3.00 -7.51 -8.73
C TRP A 310 3.78 -8.28 -7.67
N SER A 311 3.10 -8.90 -6.69
CA SER A 311 3.75 -9.64 -5.63
C SER A 311 4.58 -10.83 -6.14
N TYR A 312 4.20 -11.42 -7.27
CA TYR A 312 4.99 -12.46 -7.96
C TYR A 312 6.00 -11.90 -8.96
N GLU A 313 5.70 -10.80 -9.64
CA GLU A 313 6.54 -10.27 -10.72
C GLU A 313 7.67 -9.38 -10.22
N ALA A 314 7.44 -8.66 -9.12
CA ALA A 314 8.44 -7.85 -8.48
C ALA A 314 9.40 -8.69 -7.65
N LYS A 315 10.62 -8.18 -7.48
CA LYS A 315 11.66 -8.87 -6.71
C LYS A 315 11.51 -8.70 -5.19
N ARG A 316 10.48 -7.98 -4.73
CA ARG A 316 10.30 -7.60 -3.32
C ARG A 316 10.17 -8.81 -2.40
N TYR A 317 9.29 -9.76 -2.72
CA TYR A 317 8.98 -10.89 -1.84
C TYR A 317 9.77 -12.15 -2.17
N TYR A 318 9.82 -12.52 -3.46
CA TYR A 318 10.39 -13.79 -3.91
C TYR A 318 11.70 -13.66 -4.69
N GLY A 319 12.26 -12.45 -4.78
CA GLY A 319 13.45 -12.22 -5.59
C GLY A 319 13.21 -12.61 -7.05
N GLY A 320 14.08 -13.45 -7.62
CA GLY A 320 13.94 -13.94 -8.99
C GLY A 320 13.00 -15.14 -9.17
N ASP A 321 12.44 -15.69 -8.08
CA ASP A 321 11.68 -16.95 -8.12
C ASP A 321 10.16 -16.76 -8.10
N GLY A 322 9.65 -15.53 -8.13
CA GLY A 322 8.22 -15.26 -7.95
C GLY A 322 7.31 -15.98 -8.95
N MET A 323 7.68 -16.11 -10.22
CA MET A 323 6.90 -16.89 -11.19
C MET A 323 6.88 -18.39 -10.87
N LYS A 324 7.97 -18.96 -10.34
CA LYS A 324 8.00 -20.35 -9.87
C LYS A 324 7.10 -20.54 -8.65
N VAL A 325 7.06 -19.55 -7.75
CA VAL A 325 6.14 -19.55 -6.61
C VAL A 325 4.69 -19.43 -7.09
N LYS A 326 4.40 -18.62 -8.11
CA LYS A 326 3.05 -18.49 -8.70
C LYS A 326 2.55 -19.82 -9.24
N GLU A 327 3.41 -20.58 -9.92
CA GLU A 327 3.06 -21.89 -10.50
C GLU A 327 2.96 -23.00 -9.43
N SER A 328 3.97 -23.12 -8.56
CA SER A 328 4.04 -24.20 -7.58
C SER A 328 3.20 -23.95 -6.32
N ARG A 329 2.94 -22.69 -6.01
CA ARG A 329 2.42 -22.19 -4.72
C ARG A 329 3.27 -22.56 -3.52
N ILE A 330 4.53 -22.96 -3.73
CA ILE A 330 5.46 -23.35 -2.67
C ILE A 330 6.41 -22.19 -2.39
N VAL A 331 6.44 -21.75 -1.14
CA VAL A 331 7.35 -20.71 -0.64
C VAL A 331 8.43 -21.37 0.22
N THR A 332 9.67 -20.94 0.04
CA THR A 332 10.79 -21.33 0.89
C THR A 332 11.15 -20.16 1.82
N PHE A 333 11.40 -20.45 3.10
CA PHE A 333 11.85 -19.41 4.02
C PHE A 333 13.19 -18.82 3.56
N LEU A 334 13.26 -17.49 3.55
CA LEU A 334 14.46 -16.76 3.21
C LEU A 334 15.22 -16.38 4.48
N PRO A 335 16.57 -16.26 4.42
CA PRO A 335 17.33 -15.66 5.51
C PRO A 335 16.95 -14.17 5.70
N PRO A 336 17.18 -13.59 6.90
CA PRO A 336 16.93 -12.18 7.19
C PRO A 336 17.51 -11.23 6.15
N LYS A 337 16.70 -10.28 5.66
CA LYS A 337 17.15 -9.11 4.89
C LYS A 337 16.96 -7.86 5.75
N LYS A 338 17.93 -6.94 5.72
CA LYS A 338 17.81 -5.62 6.35
C LYS A 338 16.99 -4.67 5.46
N GLY A 339 16.27 -3.73 6.07
CA GLY A 339 15.61 -2.62 5.36
C GLY A 339 16.60 -1.72 4.61
N PHE A 340 16.10 -0.81 3.77
CA PHE A 340 16.94 0.01 2.88
C PHE A 340 17.50 1.26 3.56
N LEU A 341 16.83 1.73 4.62
CA LEU A 341 17.26 2.85 5.45
C LEU A 341 17.79 2.36 6.80
N LYS A 342 18.86 2.98 7.30
CA LYS A 342 19.39 2.75 8.66
C LYS A 342 18.83 3.81 9.62
N GLU A 343 18.64 3.44 10.89
CA GLU A 343 18.18 4.37 11.94
C GLU A 343 18.99 5.68 12.00
N GLU A 344 20.31 5.59 11.81
CA GLU A 344 21.19 6.77 11.82
C GLU A 344 20.87 7.75 10.69
N GLN A 345 20.49 7.24 9.51
CA GLN A 345 20.11 8.05 8.33
C GLN A 345 18.80 8.77 8.57
N LEU A 346 17.80 8.11 9.18
CA LEU A 346 16.55 8.75 9.58
C LEU A 346 16.81 9.87 10.60
N ARG A 347 17.54 9.59 11.67
CA ARG A 347 17.84 10.57 12.72
C ARG A 347 18.65 11.76 12.20
N GLU A 348 19.49 11.56 11.19
CA GLU A 348 20.17 12.67 10.49
C GLU A 348 19.21 13.50 9.64
N ALA A 349 18.28 12.88 8.91
CA ALA A 349 17.24 13.60 8.16
C ALA A 349 16.37 14.45 9.08
N LEU A 350 15.83 13.88 10.17
CA LEU A 350 14.99 14.61 11.13
C LEU A 350 15.73 15.76 11.81
N ARG A 351 17.01 15.57 12.19
CA ARG A 351 17.84 16.63 12.77
C ARG A 351 18.01 17.83 11.82
N ARG A 352 18.22 17.56 10.52
CA ARG A 352 18.30 18.62 9.50
C ARG A 352 16.98 19.40 9.42
N CYS A 353 15.84 18.69 9.39
CA CYS A 353 14.51 19.33 9.40
C CYS A 353 14.33 20.28 10.58
N SER A 354 14.62 19.81 11.81
CA SER A 354 14.46 20.63 13.02
C SER A 354 15.38 21.83 13.06
N SER A 355 16.62 21.69 12.57
CA SER A 355 17.59 22.79 12.54
C SER A 355 17.15 23.92 11.58
N THR A 356 16.60 23.55 10.42
CA THR A 356 16.15 24.52 9.41
C THR A 356 14.84 25.18 9.81
N ALA A 357 13.92 24.45 10.45
CA ALA A 357 12.67 25.02 10.99
C ALA A 357 12.95 26.10 12.05
N MET A 358 13.90 25.87 12.96
CA MET A 358 14.30 26.88 13.96
C MET A 358 14.94 28.13 13.33
N CYS A 359 15.66 27.99 12.22
CA CYS A 359 16.24 29.13 11.51
C CYS A 359 15.21 29.97 10.74
N HIS A 360 14.07 29.37 10.33
CA HIS A 360 13.06 30.04 9.51
C HIS A 360 11.85 30.55 10.30
N GLY A 361 11.77 30.28 11.60
CA GLY A 361 10.73 30.86 12.48
C GLY A 361 9.31 30.54 12.03
N LEU A 362 9.05 29.26 11.72
CA LEU A 362 7.70 28.69 11.63
C LEU A 362 7.25 28.19 13.01
#